data_AF-W8B892-F1
#
_entry.id   AF-W8B892-F1
#
_cell.length_a   1.000
_cell.length_b   1.000
_cell.length_c   1.000
_cell.angle_alpha   90.00
_cell.angle_beta   90.00
_cell.angle_gamma   90.00
#
_symmetry.space_group_name_H-M   'P 1'
#
loop_
_entity.id
_entity.type
_entity.pdbx_description
1 polymer ?
#
loop_
_entity_poly.entity_id
_entity_poly.type
_entity_poly.pdbx_seq_one_letter_code
_entity_poly.pdbx_strand_id
1 'polypeptide(L)'
;MTPANDFSRACDALLEFEELYNNTPSANHSVFSLEIQKEELKALWLKVKESFDGYSRNLSADEAGSIAMRSAKTRYQDCYAAYLTCAALMGETMHNLTFVQQSSSTVNPAALEC
;
A
#
# COMPACT_ATOMS: atom_id res chain seq x y z
N MET A 1 -6.73 15.64 19.72
CA MET A 1 -7.08 15.46 18.30
C MET A 1 -8.41 14.76 18.22
N THR A 2 -9.27 15.08 17.25
CA THR A 2 -10.60 14.46 17.10
C THR A 2 -10.51 13.22 16.22
N PRO A 3 -11.30 12.16 16.47
CA PRO A 3 -11.28 10.92 15.68
C PRO A 3 -11.47 11.12 14.17
N ALA A 4 -12.23 12.16 13.78
CA ALA A 4 -12.42 12.55 12.38
C ALA A 4 -11.13 13.01 11.68
N ASN A 5 -10.26 13.70 12.41
CA ASN A 5 -8.99 14.18 11.89
C ASN A 5 -8.00 13.01 11.75
N ASP A 6 -8.06 12.03 12.66
CA ASP A 6 -7.19 10.86 12.64
C ASP A 6 -7.51 9.90 11.49
N PHE A 7 -8.79 9.72 11.15
CA PHE A 7 -9.20 8.93 9.99
C PHE A 7 -8.80 9.57 8.66
N SER A 8 -9.13 10.86 8.46
CA SER A 8 -8.77 11.57 7.22
C SER A 8 -7.26 11.55 6.99
N ARG A 9 -6.45 11.84 8.01
CA ARG A 9 -4.99 11.80 7.92
C ARG A 9 -4.42 10.40 7.64
N ALA A 10 -5.04 9.36 8.17
CA ALA A 10 -4.62 7.98 7.87
C ALA A 10 -4.89 7.63 6.40
N CYS A 11 -6.05 8.02 5.89
CA CYS A 11 -6.40 7.85 4.48
C CYS A 11 -5.43 8.62 3.57
N ASP A 12 -5.17 9.90 3.88
CA ASP A 12 -4.27 10.74 3.10
C ASP A 12 -2.87 10.14 3.01
N ALA A 13 -2.33 9.65 4.14
CA ALA A 13 -1.02 9.02 4.15
C ALA A 13 -0.95 7.76 3.28
N LEU A 14 -2.02 6.95 3.24
CA LEU A 14 -2.06 5.75 2.40
C LEU A 14 -2.17 6.09 0.91
N LEU A 15 -3.00 7.08 0.55
CA LEU A 15 -3.16 7.52 -0.83
C LEU A 15 -1.91 8.24 -1.35
N GLU A 16 -1.26 9.04 -0.50
CA GLU A 16 0.05 9.64 -0.80
C GLU A 16 1.10 8.56 -1.05
N PHE A 17 1.13 7.51 -0.22
CA PHE A 17 2.02 6.36 -0.43
C PHE A 17 1.76 5.68 -1.79
N GLU A 18 0.49 5.45 -2.16
CA GLU A 18 0.15 4.89 -3.47
C GLU A 18 0.66 5.77 -4.62
N GLU A 19 0.42 7.08 -4.54
CA GLU A 19 0.86 8.03 -5.55
C GLU A 19 2.39 8.03 -5.69
N LEU A 20 3.12 8.06 -4.56
CA LEU A 20 4.58 7.97 -4.53
C LEU A 20 5.09 6.67 -5.13
N TYR A 21 4.49 5.54 -4.77
CA TYR A 21 4.89 4.24 -5.30
C TYR A 21 4.67 4.17 -6.81
N ASN A 22 3.49 4.56 -7.30
CA ASN A 22 3.14 4.50 -8.73
C ASN A 22 3.99 5.44 -9.59
N ASN A 23 4.49 6.54 -9.03
CA ASN A 23 5.38 7.48 -9.71
C ASN A 23 6.87 7.11 -9.59
N THR A 24 7.22 6.09 -8.79
CA THR A 24 8.60 5.63 -8.68
C THR A 24 8.93 4.69 -9.85
N PRO A 25 9.97 4.98 -10.66
CA PRO A 25 10.37 4.10 -11.74
C PRO A 25 10.73 2.69 -11.24
N SER A 26 10.31 1.66 -11.97
CA SER A 26 10.55 0.25 -11.60
C SER A 26 12.03 -0.08 -11.37
N ALA A 27 12.92 0.56 -12.12
CA ALA A 27 14.38 0.42 -12.02
C ALA A 27 14.97 0.91 -10.68
N ASN A 28 14.24 1.72 -9.91
CA ASN A 28 14.68 2.22 -8.61
C ASN A 28 14.28 1.31 -7.46
N HIS A 29 13.50 0.26 -7.73
CA HIS A 29 13.16 -0.74 -6.72
C HIS A 29 14.20 -1.85 -6.66
N SER A 30 14.42 -2.32 -5.44
CA SER A 30 15.20 -3.51 -5.13
C SER A 30 14.31 -4.44 -4.32
N VAL A 31 14.64 -5.74 -4.25
CA VAL A 31 13.90 -6.68 -3.41
C VAL A 31 13.80 -6.17 -1.96
N PHE A 32 14.93 -5.68 -1.43
CA PHE A 32 14.99 -5.12 -0.07
C PHE A 32 14.10 -3.88 0.13
N SER A 33 14.14 -2.92 -0.81
CA SER A 33 13.30 -1.72 -0.68
C SER A 33 11.81 -2.04 -0.82
N LEU A 34 11.44 -3.03 -1.65
CA LEU A 34 10.06 -3.51 -1.77
C LEU A 34 9.57 -4.22 -0.51
N GLU A 35 10.43 -4.96 0.20
CA GLU A 35 10.08 -5.54 1.50
C GLU A 35 9.77 -4.47 2.54
N ILE A 36 10.59 -3.42 2.62
CA ILE A 36 10.35 -2.27 3.50
C ILE A 36 9.03 -1.58 3.14
N GLN A 37 8.85 -1.25 1.87
CA GLN A 37 7.63 -0.58 1.39
C GLN A 37 6.37 -1.41 1.62
N LYS A 38 6.46 -2.74 1.55
CA LYS A 38 5.35 -3.64 1.86
C LYS A 38 4.97 -3.60 3.35
N GLU A 39 5.94 -3.56 4.26
CA GLU A 39 5.66 -3.43 5.68
C GLU A 39 5.10 -2.04 6.04
N GLU A 40 5.61 -0.98 5.38
CA GLU A 40 5.05 0.37 5.51
C GLU A 40 3.59 0.42 5.04
N LEU A 41 3.29 -0.12 3.85
CA LEU A 41 1.93 -0.19 3.31
C LEU A 41 0.98 -0.94 4.25
N LYS A 42 1.41 -2.06 4.83
CA LYS A 42 0.62 -2.80 5.84
C LYS A 42 0.36 -1.95 7.08
N ALA A 43 1.37 -1.24 7.58
CA ALA A 43 1.23 -0.37 8.75
C ALA A 43 0.25 0.79 8.49
N LEU A 44 0.33 1.42 7.32
CA LEU A 44 -0.61 2.47 6.89
C LEU A 44 -2.03 1.92 6.80
N TRP A 45 -2.21 0.73 6.22
CA TRP A 45 -3.53 0.09 6.14
C TRP A 45 -4.13 -0.23 7.50
N LEU A 46 -3.33 -0.76 8.44
CA LEU A 46 -3.78 -1.00 9.81
C LEU A 46 -4.24 0.29 10.49
N LYS A 47 -3.49 1.39 10.30
CA LYS A 47 -3.87 2.71 10.84
C LYS A 47 -5.18 3.22 10.25
N VAL A 48 -5.42 3.04 8.95
CA VAL A 48 -6.72 3.39 8.32
C VAL A 48 -7.86 2.60 8.96
N LYS A 49 -7.68 1.28 9.16
CA LYS A 49 -8.68 0.44 9.83
C LYS A 49 -8.99 0.89 11.25
N GLU A 50 -7.95 1.07 12.05
CA GLU A 50 -8.09 1.48 13.46
C GLU A 50 -8.76 2.85 13.58
N SER A 51 -8.33 3.82 12.76
CA SER A 51 -8.93 5.15 12.74
C SER A 51 -10.37 5.14 12.22
N PHE A 52 -10.72 4.29 11.25
CA PHE A 52 -12.09 4.14 10.77
C PHE A 52 -13.02 3.53 11.83
N ASP A 53 -12.54 2.49 12.52
CA ASP A 53 -13.26 1.88 13.65
C ASP A 53 -13.44 2.89 14.78
N GLY A 54 -12.42 3.69 15.08
CA GLY A 54 -12.50 4.80 16.03
C GLY A 54 -13.48 5.88 15.59
N TYR A 55 -13.43 6.29 14.33
CA TYR A 55 -14.34 7.30 13.77
C TYR A 55 -15.80 6.84 13.85
N SER A 56 -16.09 5.63 13.37
CA SER A 56 -17.45 5.08 13.31
C SER A 56 -18.12 4.92 14.68
N ARG A 57 -17.36 4.61 15.74
CA ARG A 57 -17.88 4.51 17.12
C ARG A 57 -18.24 5.86 17.73
N ASN A 58 -17.69 6.96 17.20
CA ASN A 58 -17.88 8.31 17.74
C ASN A 58 -18.90 9.14 16.95
N LEU A 59 -19.56 8.55 15.94
CA LEU A 59 -20.61 9.23 15.18
C LEU A 59 -21.92 9.30 15.96
N SER A 60 -22.65 10.40 15.76
CA SER A 60 -24.02 10.55 16.25
C SER A 60 -24.96 9.57 15.54
N ALA A 61 -26.06 9.19 16.21
CA ALA A 61 -27.08 8.31 15.63
C ALA A 61 -28.12 9.06 14.77
N ASP A 62 -27.93 10.35 14.53
CA ASP A 62 -28.83 11.19 13.75
C ASP A 62 -28.53 11.13 12.23
N GLU A 63 -29.30 11.88 11.44
CA GLU A 63 -29.10 11.94 9.98
C GLU A 63 -27.71 12.46 9.61
N ALA A 64 -27.17 13.42 10.38
CA ALA A 64 -25.83 13.96 10.15
C ALA A 64 -24.75 12.88 10.33
N GLY A 65 -24.84 12.08 11.39
CA GLY A 65 -23.95 10.95 11.62
C GLY A 65 -24.09 9.85 10.55
N SER A 66 -25.32 9.63 10.06
CA SER A 66 -25.58 8.66 8.97
C SER A 66 -24.97 9.10 7.62
N ILE A 67 -25.03 10.40 7.29
CA ILE A 67 -24.36 10.98 6.12
C ILE A 67 -22.84 10.86 6.28
N ALA A 68 -22.30 11.26 7.43
CA ALA A 68 -20.88 11.17 7.73
C ALA A 68 -20.34 9.73 7.63
N MET A 69 -21.09 8.75 8.13
CA MET A 69 -20.72 7.33 8.02
C MET A 69 -20.68 6.85 6.56
N ARG A 70 -21.62 7.28 5.71
CA ARG A 70 -21.59 6.94 4.28
C ARG A 70 -20.35 7.50 3.60
N SER A 71 -20.05 8.78 3.81
CA SER A 71 -18.84 9.41 3.25
C SER A 71 -17.55 8.73 3.73
N ALA A 72 -17.47 8.39 5.02
CA ALA A 72 -16.31 7.70 5.56
C ALA A 72 -16.16 6.27 5.00
N LYS A 73 -17.27 5.54 4.79
CA LYS A 73 -17.23 4.22 4.15
C LYS A 73 -16.69 4.29 2.73
N THR A 74 -17.13 5.26 1.92
CA THR A 74 -16.59 5.47 0.57
C THR A 74 -15.09 5.70 0.62
N ARG A 75 -14.62 6.63 1.46
CA ARG A 75 -13.18 6.91 1.58
C ARG A 75 -12.37 5.70 2.07
N TYR A 76 -12.93 4.92 2.99
CA TYR A 76 -12.31 3.66 3.44
C TYR A 76 -12.19 2.65 2.30
N GLN A 77 -13.20 2.53 1.43
CA GLN A 77 -13.17 1.66 0.26
C GLN A 77 -12.11 2.11 -0.75
N ASP A 78 -11.97 3.41 -0.98
CA ASP A 78 -10.92 3.97 -1.85
C ASP A 78 -9.53 3.58 -1.32
N CYS A 79 -9.29 3.76 -0.01
CA CYS A 79 -8.03 3.37 0.61
C CYS A 79 -7.79 1.85 0.56
N TYR A 80 -8.85 1.04 0.65
CA TYR A 80 -8.72 -0.41 0.52
C TYR A 80 -8.31 -0.81 -0.91
N ALA A 81 -8.90 -0.18 -1.92
CA ALA A 81 -8.54 -0.41 -3.31
C ALA A 81 -7.08 -0.01 -3.59
N ALA A 82 -6.63 1.13 -3.08
CA ALA A 82 -5.24 1.57 -3.15
C ALA A 82 -4.29 0.55 -2.48
N TYR A 83 -4.62 0.10 -1.27
CA TYR A 83 -3.86 -0.93 -0.57
C TYR A 83 -3.68 -2.21 -1.39
N LEU A 84 -4.77 -2.73 -1.96
CA LEU A 84 -4.73 -3.94 -2.78
C LEU A 84 -3.89 -3.75 -4.05
N THR A 85 -4.05 -2.61 -4.70
CA THR A 85 -3.33 -2.27 -5.94
C THR A 85 -1.83 -2.19 -5.68
N CYS A 86 -1.40 -1.44 -4.67
CA CYS A 86 0.01 -1.36 -4.29
C CYS A 86 0.58 -2.72 -3.90
N ALA A 87 -0.14 -3.50 -3.08
CA ALA A 87 0.31 -4.81 -2.66
C ALA A 87 0.51 -5.78 -3.84
N ALA A 88 -0.39 -5.74 -4.83
CA ALA A 88 -0.29 -6.53 -6.05
C ALA A 88 0.91 -6.09 -6.90
N LEU A 89 1.06 -4.79 -7.16
CA LEU A 89 2.16 -4.25 -7.97
C LEU A 89 3.53 -4.51 -7.34
N MET A 90 3.65 -4.40 -6.01
CA MET A 90 4.88 -4.76 -5.30
C MET A 90 5.20 -6.24 -5.44
N GLY A 91 4.19 -7.10 -5.33
CA GLY A 91 4.34 -8.54 -5.52
C GLY A 91 4.84 -8.89 -6.92
N GLU A 92 4.26 -8.27 -7.96
CA GLU A 92 4.70 -8.45 -9.34
C GLU A 92 6.12 -7.94 -9.56
N THR A 93 6.43 -6.73 -9.08
CA THR A 93 7.77 -6.13 -9.22
C THR A 93 8.83 -7.00 -8.53
N MET A 94 8.53 -7.52 -7.33
CA MET A 94 9.41 -8.43 -6.61
C MET A 94 9.62 -9.75 -7.36
N HIS A 95 8.55 -10.34 -7.90
CA HIS A 95 8.64 -11.54 -8.73
C HIS A 95 9.56 -11.31 -9.94
N ASN A 96 9.36 -10.22 -10.67
CA ASN A 96 10.17 -9.88 -11.84
C ASN A 96 11.66 -9.69 -11.49
N LEU A 97 11.97 -9.01 -10.38
CA LEU A 97 13.36 -8.84 -9.93
C LEU A 97 14.03 -10.18 -9.58
N THR A 98 13.33 -11.05 -8.87
CA THR A 98 13.88 -12.38 -8.50
C THR A 98 14.04 -13.32 -9.70
N PHE A 99 13.12 -13.26 -10.67
CA PHE A 99 13.21 -14.07 -11.89
C PHE A 99 14.34 -13.61 -12.82
N VAL A 100 14.55 -12.29 -12.96
CA VAL A 100 15.66 -11.72 -13.74
C VAL A 100 17.01 -12.09 -13.12
N GLN A 101 17.13 -12.07 -11.79
CA GLN A 101 18.36 -12.51 -11.11
C GLN A 101 18.68 -14.00 -11.32
N GLN A 102 17.67 -14.87 -11.32
CA GLN A 102 17.85 -16.30 -11.61
C GLN A 102 18.28 -16.55 -13.06
N SER A 103 17.69 -15.81 -14.01
CA SER A 103 18.01 -15.92 -15.44
C SER A 103 19.41 -15.41 -15.79
N SER A 104 19.97 -14.50 -14.99
CA SER A 104 21.31 -13.94 -15.19
C SER A 104 22.43 -14.84 -14.64
N SER A 105 22.08 -15.83 -13.80
CA SER A 105 23.03 -16.72 -13.12
C SER A 105 23.42 -17.96 -13.94
N THR A 106 22.79 -18.21 -15.10
CA THR A 106 23.22 -19.26 -16.04
C THR A 106 24.31 -18.75 -16.98
N VAL A 107 25.50 -18.47 -16.43
CA VAL A 107 26.72 -18.37 -17.26
C VAL A 107 27.18 -19.79 -17.57
N ASN A 108 27.17 -20.09 -18.87
CA ASN A 108 27.56 -21.35 -19.47
C ASN A 108 29.01 -21.75 -19.06
N PRO A 109 29.25 -22.88 -18.37
CA PRO A 109 30.62 -23.31 -18.05
C PRO A 109 31.39 -23.89 -19.26
N ALA A 110 30.83 -23.86 -20.48
CA ALA A 110 31.40 -24.54 -21.65
C ALA A 110 32.30 -23.67 -22.56
N ALA A 111 32.72 -22.48 -22.13
CA ALA A 111 33.58 -21.59 -22.95
C ALA A 111 35.01 -21.42 -22.40
N LEU A 112 35.54 -22.47 -21.75
CA LEU A 112 36.89 -22.49 -21.18
C LEU A 112 37.57 -23.84 -21.43
N GLU A 113 37.66 -24.26 -22.68
CA GLU A 113 38.67 -25.24 -23.09
C GLU A 113 39.36 -24.75 -24.37
N CYS A 114 40.69 -24.72 -24.30
CA CYS A 114 41.65 -24.31 -25.32
C CYS A 114 41.67 -25.24 -26.54
#